data_AF-A0A8C2WA85-F1
#
_entry.id   AF-A0A8C2WA85-F1
#
_cell.length_a   1.000
_cell.length_b   1.000
_cell.length_c   1.000
_cell.angle_alpha   90.00
_cell.angle_beta   90.00
_cell.angle_gamma   90.00
#
_symmetry.space_group_name_H-M   'P 1'
#
loop_
_entity.id
_entity.type
_entity.pdbx_description
1 polymer ?
#
loop_
_entity_poly.entity_id
_entity_poly.type
_entity_poly.pdbx_seq_one_letter_code
_entity_poly.pdbx_strand_id
1 'polypeptide(L)'
;TKNAHADFSNDYKVTVAELTEQHVIHYELEKDLLPLVLSNCQYSLECGHETISQYDLPRIQQQILTRFLQGKPLITRTGIPTLVKTQESYETIFKAVKGKVHQDFLSSLTRNALSRELDCYNEVCEALKITELLLGFLSMTGGDPMMSLVTYLQDNMRMANHIDRDILQVNAFLTSLCNLRHCVSLWQLLSSLKSENMLRLKMVGVAFAEFLWLLKGFVSRGNVDQWLLETHEFVLLSLGRLRPTDDYNPSWSVKETVCAYMDRKEVEVPSCVEDKFPENLLLSQIVETWKCAVTAKQDWMMEG
;
A
#
# COMPACT_ATOMS: atom_id res chain seq x y z
N THR A 1 -9.40 -43.79 3.20
CA THR A 1 -9.24 -44.89 2.24
C THR A 1 -9.62 -44.37 0.87
N LYS A 2 -8.64 -44.35 -0.04
CA LYS A 2 -8.73 -43.84 -1.42
C LYS A 2 -9.65 -44.75 -2.23
N ASN A 3 -10.72 -44.20 -2.79
CA ASN A 3 -11.40 -44.76 -3.96
C ASN A 3 -11.71 -43.59 -4.92
N ALA A 4 -10.66 -43.14 -5.61
CA ALA A 4 -10.80 -42.37 -6.84
C ALA A 4 -11.30 -43.35 -7.90
N HIS A 5 -12.63 -43.50 -8.01
CA HIS A 5 -13.21 -44.27 -9.10
C HIS A 5 -13.25 -43.36 -10.35
N ALA A 6 -12.50 -43.81 -11.35
CA ALA A 6 -12.23 -43.20 -12.66
C ALA A 6 -11.14 -42.10 -12.65
N ASP A 7 -9.92 -42.52 -13.02
CA ASP A 7 -8.86 -41.69 -13.58
C ASP A 7 -9.40 -40.91 -14.80
N PHE A 8 -9.92 -39.71 -14.56
CA PHE A 8 -9.89 -38.65 -15.55
C PHE A 8 -8.66 -37.80 -15.22
N SER A 9 -7.54 -38.09 -15.88
CA SER A 9 -6.40 -37.18 -15.95
C SER A 9 -6.87 -35.88 -16.62
N ASN A 10 -7.52 -35.01 -15.85
CA ASN A 10 -8.20 -33.84 -16.36
C ASN A 10 -7.23 -32.65 -16.40
N ASP A 11 -6.36 -32.67 -17.41
CA ASP A 11 -5.53 -31.51 -17.78
C ASP A 11 -6.37 -30.37 -18.38
N TYR A 12 -7.67 -30.61 -18.61
CA TYR A 12 -8.62 -29.62 -19.10
C TYR A 12 -9.01 -28.64 -17.98
N LYS A 13 -8.42 -27.44 -18.05
CA LYS A 13 -8.63 -26.34 -17.11
C LYS A 13 -9.20 -25.14 -17.86
N VAL A 14 -10.16 -24.45 -17.25
CA VAL A 14 -10.79 -23.24 -17.81
C VAL A 14 -10.80 -22.14 -16.74
N THR A 15 -10.55 -20.90 -17.14
CA THR A 15 -10.53 -19.76 -16.23
C THR A 15 -11.94 -19.22 -15.97
N VAL A 16 -12.15 -18.49 -14.86
CA VAL A 16 -13.45 -17.84 -14.59
C VAL A 16 -13.80 -16.82 -15.67
N ALA A 17 -12.80 -16.19 -16.29
CA ALA A 17 -13.01 -15.21 -17.37
C ALA A 17 -13.55 -15.84 -18.67
N GLU A 18 -13.26 -17.12 -18.91
CA GLU A 18 -13.64 -17.86 -20.12
C GLU A 18 -14.80 -18.85 -19.85
N LEU A 19 -15.46 -18.71 -18.71
CA LEU A 19 -16.53 -19.60 -18.29
C LEU A 19 -17.76 -19.40 -19.18
N THR A 20 -18.31 -20.51 -19.68
CA THR A 20 -19.57 -20.56 -20.43
C THR A 20 -20.49 -21.56 -19.74
N GLU A 21 -21.79 -21.54 -20.07
CA GLU A 21 -22.77 -22.46 -19.48
C GLU A 21 -22.40 -23.95 -19.65
N GLN A 22 -21.69 -24.28 -20.74
CA GLN A 22 -21.25 -25.65 -21.04
C GLN A 22 -20.19 -26.16 -20.06
N HIS A 23 -19.39 -25.27 -19.47
CA HIS A 23 -18.34 -25.62 -18.51
C HIS A 23 -18.90 -25.93 -17.11
N VAL A 24 -20.12 -25.49 -16.81
CA VAL A 24 -20.75 -25.67 -15.49
C VAL A 24 -21.56 -26.95 -15.46
N ILE A 25 -21.58 -27.64 -14.31
CA ILE A 25 -22.49 -28.76 -14.09
C ILE A 25 -23.89 -28.19 -13.90
N HIS A 26 -24.77 -28.44 -14.88
CA HIS A 26 -26.16 -28.01 -14.88
C HIS A 26 -27.05 -29.22 -15.14
N TYR A 27 -28.12 -29.36 -14.37
CA TYR A 27 -29.14 -30.40 -14.52
C TYR A 27 -30.48 -29.92 -13.96
N GLU A 28 -31.57 -30.42 -14.53
CA GLU A 28 -32.92 -30.18 -14.06
C GLU A 28 -33.51 -31.45 -13.43
N LEU A 29 -34.00 -31.35 -12.20
CA LEU A 29 -34.43 -32.52 -11.42
C LEU A 29 -35.53 -33.34 -12.13
N GLU A 30 -36.57 -32.67 -12.60
CA GLU A 30 -37.75 -33.32 -13.18
C GLU A 30 -37.51 -33.87 -14.59
N LYS A 31 -36.68 -33.19 -15.39
CA LYS A 31 -36.43 -33.56 -16.78
C LYS A 31 -35.26 -34.51 -16.95
N ASP A 32 -34.23 -34.38 -16.12
CA ASP A 32 -32.98 -35.10 -16.32
C ASP A 32 -32.80 -36.24 -15.32
N LEU A 33 -32.95 -35.94 -14.01
CA LEU A 33 -32.65 -36.91 -12.95
C LEU A 33 -33.80 -37.87 -12.68
N LEU A 34 -35.03 -37.39 -12.62
CA LEU A 34 -36.19 -38.22 -12.31
C LEU A 34 -36.40 -39.36 -13.34
N PRO A 35 -36.35 -39.11 -14.66
CA PRO A 35 -36.47 -40.18 -15.65
C PRO A 35 -35.30 -41.16 -15.58
N LEU A 36 -34.10 -40.67 -15.28
CA LEU A 36 -32.91 -41.50 -15.11
C LEU A 36 -33.08 -42.47 -13.94
N VAL A 37 -33.51 -41.99 -12.77
CA VAL A 37 -33.72 -42.83 -11.58
C VAL A 37 -34.86 -43.84 -11.81
N LEU A 38 -35.99 -43.40 -12.37
CA LEU A 38 -37.13 -44.27 -12.63
C LEU A 38 -36.81 -45.35 -13.66
N SER A 39 -36.00 -45.05 -14.68
CA SER A 39 -35.58 -46.03 -15.70
C SER A 39 -34.67 -47.15 -15.16
N ASN A 40 -34.08 -46.95 -13.98
CA ASN A 40 -33.24 -47.93 -13.30
C ASN A 40 -33.93 -48.52 -12.05
N CYS A 41 -35.25 -48.33 -11.91
CA CYS A 41 -36.08 -48.97 -10.90
C CYS A 41 -36.64 -50.28 -11.47
N GLN A 42 -36.28 -51.41 -10.86
CA GLN A 42 -36.78 -52.74 -11.22
C GLN A 42 -37.83 -53.17 -10.19
N TYR A 43 -38.96 -53.70 -10.67
CA TYR A 43 -40.02 -54.23 -9.81
C TYR A 43 -39.99 -55.75 -9.83
N SER A 44 -39.96 -56.35 -8.65
CA SER A 44 -40.09 -57.80 -8.48
C SER A 44 -41.40 -58.12 -7.75
N LEU A 45 -42.10 -59.14 -8.24
CA LEU A 45 -43.37 -59.63 -7.72
C LEU A 45 -43.20 -61.10 -7.35
N GLU A 46 -43.16 -61.39 -6.05
CA GLU A 46 -43.21 -62.76 -5.53
C GLU A 46 -44.65 -63.11 -5.15
N CYS A 47 -45.11 -64.30 -5.54
CA CYS A 47 -46.50 -64.70 -5.34
C CYS A 47 -46.81 -64.83 -3.84
N GLY A 48 -47.61 -63.91 -3.30
CA GLY A 48 -47.99 -63.84 -1.88
C GLY A 48 -47.30 -62.74 -1.06
N HIS A 49 -46.40 -61.95 -1.64
CA HIS A 49 -45.71 -60.83 -0.98
C HIS A 49 -45.98 -59.47 -1.68
N GLU A 50 -45.64 -58.36 -0.99
CA GLU A 50 -45.73 -57.00 -1.53
C GLU A 50 -44.70 -56.77 -2.65
N THR A 51 -45.02 -55.87 -3.59
CA THR A 51 -44.12 -55.48 -4.68
C THR A 51 -42.83 -54.85 -4.14
N ILE A 52 -41.67 -55.44 -4.44
CA ILE A 52 -40.37 -54.91 -4.02
C ILE A 52 -39.75 -54.12 -5.17
N SER A 53 -39.51 -52.83 -4.92
CA SER A 53 -38.78 -51.93 -5.83
C SER A 53 -37.28 -51.96 -5.53
N GLN A 54 -36.46 -52.29 -6.52
CA GLN A 54 -35.00 -52.33 -6.40
C GLN A 54 -34.34 -51.37 -7.38
N TYR A 55 -33.42 -50.53 -6.88
CA TYR A 55 -32.69 -49.56 -7.69
C TYR A 55 -31.28 -50.06 -8.01
N ASP A 56 -30.91 -50.01 -9.29
CA ASP A 56 -29.55 -50.29 -9.76
C ASP A 56 -28.64 -49.06 -9.56
N LEU A 57 -28.15 -48.87 -8.34
CA LEU A 57 -27.28 -47.74 -7.97
C LEU A 57 -26.00 -47.66 -8.81
N PRO A 58 -25.27 -48.77 -9.11
CA PRO A 58 -24.10 -48.72 -9.98
C PRO A 58 -24.41 -48.14 -11.36
N ARG A 59 -25.55 -48.54 -11.95
CA ARG A 59 -25.96 -48.04 -13.28
C ARG A 59 -26.40 -46.59 -13.25
N ILE A 60 -27.12 -46.18 -12.20
CA ILE A 60 -27.49 -44.76 -11.98
C ILE A 60 -26.22 -43.91 -11.86
N GLN A 61 -25.25 -44.34 -11.05
CA GLN A 61 -23.99 -43.63 -10.86
C GLN A 61 -23.22 -43.48 -12.18
N GLN A 62 -23.11 -44.54 -12.97
CA GLN A 62 -22.44 -44.48 -14.26
C GLN A 62 -23.13 -43.51 -15.22
N GLN A 63 -24.47 -43.52 -15.29
CA GLN A 63 -25.22 -42.60 -16.14
C GLN A 63 -25.05 -41.14 -15.71
N ILE A 64 -24.99 -40.86 -14.40
CA ILE A 64 -24.74 -39.51 -13.88
C ILE A 64 -23.33 -39.04 -14.24
N LEU A 65 -22.32 -39.89 -14.02
CA LEU A 65 -20.93 -39.57 -14.34
C LEU A 65 -20.78 -39.26 -15.84
N THR A 66 -21.33 -40.11 -16.71
CA THR A 66 -21.21 -39.94 -18.16
C THR A 66 -22.00 -38.76 -18.71
N ARG A 67 -23.21 -38.47 -18.18
CA ARG A 67 -24.07 -37.42 -18.74
C ARG A 67 -23.74 -36.01 -18.22
N PHE A 68 -23.40 -35.87 -16.94
CA PHE A 68 -23.31 -34.53 -16.31
C PHE A 68 -21.89 -34.13 -15.93
N LEU A 69 -21.02 -35.10 -15.63
CA LEU A 69 -19.71 -34.85 -15.03
C LEU A 69 -18.56 -35.06 -16.02
N GLN A 70 -18.71 -35.98 -16.97
CA GLN A 70 -17.69 -36.27 -17.96
C GLN A 70 -17.46 -35.07 -18.90
N GLY A 71 -16.19 -34.73 -19.13
CA GLY A 71 -15.79 -33.62 -20.00
C GLY A 71 -15.88 -32.22 -19.37
N LYS A 72 -16.26 -32.11 -18.09
CA LYS A 72 -16.26 -30.82 -17.38
C LYS A 72 -14.83 -30.38 -17.03
N PRO A 73 -14.44 -29.13 -17.28
CA PRO A 73 -13.11 -28.63 -16.94
C PRO A 73 -12.96 -28.39 -15.44
N LEU A 74 -11.72 -28.35 -14.97
CA LEU A 74 -11.39 -27.78 -13.66
C LEU A 74 -11.36 -26.25 -13.76
N ILE A 75 -12.26 -25.57 -13.03
CA ILE A 75 -12.37 -24.10 -13.06
C ILE A 75 -11.29 -23.47 -12.18
N THR A 76 -10.40 -22.66 -12.76
CA THR A 76 -9.36 -21.92 -12.05
C THR A 76 -9.82 -20.50 -11.70
N ARG A 77 -9.48 -20.01 -10.49
CA ARG A 77 -9.90 -18.70 -9.95
C ARG A 77 -9.27 -17.48 -10.65
N THR A 78 -8.59 -17.67 -11.77
CA THR A 78 -7.97 -16.61 -12.55
C THR A 78 -9.03 -15.82 -13.32
N GLY A 79 -8.99 -14.49 -13.23
CA GLY A 79 -9.92 -13.61 -13.96
C GLY A 79 -11.25 -13.33 -13.27
N ILE A 80 -11.37 -13.55 -11.96
CA ILE A 80 -12.56 -13.13 -11.20
C ILE A 80 -12.64 -11.59 -11.24
N PRO A 81 -13.75 -11.01 -11.74
CA PRO A 81 -13.96 -9.57 -11.74
C PRO A 81 -13.90 -9.04 -10.30
N THR A 82 -12.78 -8.39 -9.97
CA THR A 82 -12.53 -7.89 -8.61
C THR A 82 -12.44 -6.38 -8.68
N LEU A 83 -13.32 -5.69 -7.96
CA LEU A 83 -13.22 -4.25 -7.80
C LEU A 83 -12.07 -3.94 -6.84
N VAL A 84 -10.91 -3.59 -7.39
CA VAL A 84 -9.74 -3.21 -6.61
C VAL A 84 -9.81 -1.71 -6.31
N LYS A 85 -10.37 -1.34 -5.15
CA LYS A 85 -10.30 0.04 -4.64
C LYS A 85 -8.95 0.26 -3.96
N THR A 86 -7.87 0.25 -4.74
CA THR A 86 -6.55 0.59 -4.22
C THR A 86 -6.22 1.99 -4.71
N GLN A 87 -6.46 2.99 -3.85
CA GLN A 87 -5.56 4.14 -3.89
C GLN A 87 -4.19 3.55 -3.54
N GLU A 88 -3.29 3.44 -4.51
CA GLU A 88 -1.99 2.83 -4.31
C GLU A 88 -1.32 3.49 -3.10
N SER A 89 -1.00 2.69 -2.08
CA SER A 89 -0.29 3.21 -0.92
C SER A 89 1.10 3.66 -1.39
N TYR A 90 1.55 4.81 -0.90
CA TYR A 90 2.90 5.31 -1.21
C TYR A 90 3.99 4.30 -0.85
N GLU A 91 3.77 3.41 0.12
CA GLU A 91 4.71 2.31 0.39
C GLU A 91 4.90 1.36 -0.81
N THR A 92 3.82 1.04 -1.53
CA THR A 92 3.88 0.20 -2.73
C THR A 92 4.61 0.93 -3.84
N ILE A 93 4.30 2.23 -4.01
CA ILE A 93 4.96 3.10 -4.99
C ILE A 93 6.46 3.19 -4.69
N PHE A 94 6.86 3.42 -3.43
CA PHE A 94 8.27 3.51 -3.04
C PHE A 94 9.02 2.20 -3.27
N LYS A 95 8.40 1.05 -2.96
CA LYS A 95 8.98 -0.26 -3.25
C LYS A 95 9.18 -0.47 -4.76
N ALA A 96 8.18 -0.11 -5.57
CA ALA A 96 8.27 -0.21 -7.02
C ALA A 96 9.34 0.72 -7.61
N VAL A 97 9.42 1.97 -7.13
CA VAL A 97 10.44 2.94 -7.54
C VAL A 97 11.84 2.47 -7.15
N LYS A 98 12.06 2.06 -5.89
CA LYS A 98 13.36 1.54 -5.41
C LYS A 98 13.83 0.31 -6.19
N GLY A 99 12.89 -0.51 -6.68
CA GLY A 99 13.20 -1.67 -7.52
C GLY A 99 13.61 -1.32 -8.96
N LYS A 100 13.30 -0.10 -9.44
CA LYS A 100 13.56 0.34 -10.83
C LYS A 100 14.62 1.43 -10.95
N VAL A 101 14.73 2.28 -9.93
CA VAL A 101 15.64 3.43 -9.88
C VAL A 101 16.28 3.46 -8.50
N HIS A 102 17.61 3.47 -8.45
CA HIS A 102 18.35 3.62 -7.20
C HIS A 102 17.92 4.92 -6.50
N GLN A 103 17.60 4.86 -5.21
CA GLN A 103 17.16 6.02 -4.42
C GLN A 103 18.18 6.37 -3.34
N ASP A 104 18.58 7.64 -3.30
CA ASP A 104 19.52 8.24 -2.35
C ASP A 104 18.82 9.27 -1.45
N PHE A 105 19.37 9.50 -0.26
CA PHE A 105 18.94 10.58 0.63
C PHE A 105 19.39 11.95 0.10
N LEU A 106 18.53 12.96 0.26
CA LEU A 106 18.93 14.35 0.06
C LEU A 106 20.02 14.74 1.06
N SER A 107 21.06 15.43 0.57
CA SER A 107 22.07 16.01 1.44
C SER A 107 21.45 17.05 2.38
N SER A 108 22.04 17.25 3.57
CA SER A 108 21.58 18.28 4.51
C SER A 108 21.59 19.68 3.91
N LEU A 109 22.59 19.98 3.08
CA LEU A 109 22.69 21.24 2.34
C LEU A 109 21.51 21.43 1.38
N THR A 110 21.19 20.40 0.58
CA THR A 110 20.06 20.44 -0.36
C THR A 110 18.74 20.56 0.37
N ARG A 111 18.54 19.80 1.46
CA ARG A 111 17.33 19.87 2.29
C ARG A 111 17.11 21.27 2.84
N ASN A 112 18.15 21.87 3.40
CA ASN A 112 18.08 23.21 3.98
C ASN A 112 17.84 24.28 2.91
N ALA A 113 18.47 24.15 1.75
CA ALA A 113 18.25 25.05 0.61
C ALA A 113 16.79 24.97 0.13
N LEU A 114 16.25 23.77 -0.07
CA LEU A 114 14.85 23.57 -0.48
C LEU A 114 13.85 24.07 0.57
N SER A 115 14.14 23.85 1.86
CA SER A 115 13.26 24.28 2.95
C SER A 115 13.19 25.80 3.09
N ARG A 116 14.27 26.52 2.76
CA ARG A 116 14.33 27.99 2.76
C ARG A 116 13.70 28.62 1.53
N GLU A 117 13.80 27.95 0.38
CA GLU A 117 13.22 28.47 -0.87
C GLU A 117 11.69 28.29 -0.88
N LEU A 118 11.18 27.18 -0.34
CA LEU A 118 9.76 26.82 -0.35
C LEU A 118 9.04 27.27 0.94
N ASP A 119 9.08 28.56 1.22
CA ASP A 119 8.51 29.14 2.46
C ASP A 119 6.97 29.31 2.42
N CYS A 120 6.36 29.23 1.23
CA CYS A 120 4.90 29.36 1.06
C CYS A 120 4.21 27.99 1.00
N TYR A 121 3.08 27.86 1.72
CA TYR A 121 2.27 26.64 1.73
C TYR A 121 1.84 26.19 0.33
N ASN A 122 1.49 27.13 -0.56
CA ASN A 122 1.06 26.80 -1.92
C ASN A 122 2.21 26.24 -2.75
N GLU A 123 3.41 26.83 -2.67
CA GLU A 123 4.60 26.36 -3.39
C GLU A 123 4.99 24.94 -2.97
N VAL A 124 4.97 24.66 -1.66
CA VAL A 124 5.20 23.30 -1.14
C VAL A 124 4.14 22.31 -1.65
N CYS A 125 2.87 22.72 -1.70
CA CYS A 125 1.79 21.87 -2.20
C CYS A 125 1.94 21.53 -3.68
N GLU A 126 2.30 22.51 -4.52
CA GLU A 126 2.53 22.27 -5.94
C GLU A 126 3.76 21.38 -6.16
N ALA A 127 4.88 21.67 -5.46
CA ALA A 127 6.07 20.83 -5.50
C ALA A 127 5.79 19.38 -5.09
N LEU A 128 4.98 19.19 -4.03
CA LEU A 128 4.61 17.86 -3.57
C LEU A 128 3.77 17.11 -4.62
N LYS A 129 2.76 17.75 -5.22
CA LYS A 129 1.92 17.14 -6.27
C LYS A 129 2.76 16.65 -7.46
N ILE A 130 3.74 17.44 -7.88
CA ILE A 130 4.63 17.09 -8.99
C ILE A 130 5.50 15.90 -8.61
N THR A 131 6.01 15.90 -7.37
CA THR A 131 6.82 14.78 -6.85
C THR A 131 5.99 13.50 -6.75
N GLU A 132 4.73 13.58 -6.31
CA GLU A 132 3.79 12.46 -6.27
C GLU A 132 3.49 11.91 -7.67
N LEU A 133 3.28 12.81 -8.64
CA LEU A 133 3.11 12.43 -10.04
C LEU A 133 4.35 11.70 -10.56
N LEU A 134 5.54 12.28 -10.35
CA LEU A 134 6.83 11.67 -10.73
C LEU A 134 6.99 10.28 -10.14
N LEU A 135 6.72 10.11 -8.85
CA LEU A 135 6.79 8.81 -8.18
C LEU A 135 5.82 7.79 -8.81
N GLY A 136 4.59 8.21 -9.13
CA GLY A 136 3.63 7.38 -9.85
C GLY A 136 4.17 6.89 -11.19
N PHE A 137 4.73 7.78 -12.01
CA PHE A 137 5.30 7.39 -13.31
C PHE A 137 6.59 6.56 -13.20
N LEU A 138 7.49 6.92 -12.28
CA LEU A 138 8.72 6.16 -12.01
C LEU A 138 8.39 4.75 -11.53
N SER A 139 7.32 4.58 -10.74
CA SER A 139 6.86 3.26 -10.30
C SER A 139 6.47 2.35 -11.46
N MET A 140 6.06 2.91 -12.60
CA MET A 140 5.68 2.17 -13.80
C MET A 140 6.85 2.01 -14.78
N THR A 141 7.56 3.10 -15.06
CA THR A 141 8.51 3.20 -16.19
C THR A 141 9.98 3.10 -15.79
N GLY A 142 10.32 3.41 -14.54
CA GLY A 142 11.72 3.57 -14.13
C GLY A 142 12.40 4.78 -14.79
N GLY A 143 13.74 4.78 -14.81
CA GLY A 143 14.55 5.86 -15.38
C GLY A 143 16.01 5.79 -14.95
N ASP A 144 16.85 6.63 -15.54
CA ASP A 144 18.25 6.77 -15.12
C ASP A 144 18.33 7.57 -13.80
N PRO A 145 18.89 7.02 -12.71
CA PRO A 145 19.03 7.71 -11.43
C PRO A 145 19.68 9.10 -11.52
N MET A 146 20.57 9.31 -12.50
CA MET A 146 21.30 10.56 -12.72
C MET A 146 20.57 11.54 -13.64
N MET A 147 19.45 11.16 -14.23
CA MET A 147 18.64 12.07 -15.03
C MET A 147 18.03 13.16 -14.14
N SER A 148 18.08 14.42 -14.60
CA SER A 148 17.43 15.52 -13.90
C SER A 148 15.91 15.34 -13.94
N LEU A 149 15.20 15.85 -12.92
CA LEU A 149 13.74 15.77 -12.93
C LEU A 149 13.13 16.49 -14.15
N VAL A 150 13.76 17.55 -14.68
CA VAL A 150 13.22 18.41 -15.74
C VAL A 150 13.32 17.66 -17.05
N THR A 151 14.48 17.06 -17.30
CA THR A 151 14.70 16.20 -18.47
C THR A 151 13.66 15.09 -18.49
N TYR A 152 13.42 14.43 -17.35
CA TYR A 152 12.43 13.35 -17.27
C TYR A 152 10.99 13.86 -17.52
N LEU A 153 10.60 14.99 -16.92
CA LEU A 153 9.29 15.60 -17.10
C LEU A 153 9.03 16.05 -18.55
N GLN A 154 10.05 16.61 -19.21
CA GLN A 154 9.94 17.13 -20.56
C GLN A 154 10.00 16.02 -21.61
N ASP A 155 11.00 15.14 -21.51
CA ASP A 155 11.32 14.20 -22.60
C ASP A 155 10.55 12.89 -22.49
N ASN A 156 10.39 12.34 -21.28
CA ASN A 156 9.73 11.05 -21.08
C ASN A 156 8.23 11.20 -20.81
N MET A 157 7.85 12.16 -19.97
CA MET A 157 6.43 12.39 -19.64
C MET A 157 5.73 13.27 -20.69
N ARG A 158 6.48 13.91 -21.60
CA ARG A 158 5.98 14.80 -22.66
C ARG A 158 5.08 15.92 -22.12
N MET A 159 5.34 16.40 -20.90
CA MET A 159 4.48 17.39 -20.23
C MET A 159 4.72 18.84 -20.68
N ALA A 160 5.60 19.06 -21.66
CA ALA A 160 5.92 20.37 -22.21
C ALA A 160 4.71 21.15 -22.77
N ASN A 161 3.61 20.45 -23.13
CA ASN A 161 2.42 21.06 -23.72
C ASN A 161 1.23 21.19 -22.76
N HIS A 162 1.33 20.67 -21.52
CA HIS A 162 0.19 20.50 -20.61
C HIS A 162 0.39 21.05 -19.19
N ILE A 163 1.57 21.60 -18.88
CA ILE A 163 1.88 22.19 -17.57
C ILE A 163 1.93 23.71 -17.70
N ASP A 164 1.19 24.41 -16.83
CA ASP A 164 1.24 25.88 -16.74
C ASP A 164 2.68 26.37 -16.54
N ARG A 165 3.03 27.46 -17.22
CA ARG A 165 4.37 28.05 -17.20
C ARG A 165 4.84 28.40 -15.77
N ASP A 166 3.90 28.64 -14.85
CA ASP A 166 4.12 28.93 -13.43
C ASP A 166 4.54 27.69 -12.63
N ILE A 167 4.00 26.50 -12.98
CA ILE A 167 4.42 25.22 -12.40
C ILE A 167 5.87 24.94 -12.79
N LEU A 168 6.25 25.22 -14.04
CA LEU A 168 7.63 25.12 -14.53
C LEU A 168 8.61 26.12 -13.85
N GLN A 169 8.12 27.21 -13.26
CA GLN A 169 8.95 28.24 -12.65
C GLN A 169 9.33 27.90 -11.19
N VAL A 170 8.39 27.41 -10.39
CA VAL A 170 8.67 26.79 -9.06
C VAL A 170 9.57 25.55 -9.23
N ASN A 171 9.44 24.87 -10.38
CA ASN A 171 10.26 23.71 -10.74
C ASN A 171 11.73 24.04 -11.05
N ALA A 172 12.11 25.28 -11.35
CA ALA A 172 13.49 25.57 -11.77
C ALA A 172 14.51 25.27 -10.66
N PHE A 173 14.22 25.67 -9.42
CA PHE A 173 15.12 25.47 -8.29
C PHE A 173 15.14 24.01 -7.82
N LEU A 174 13.96 23.44 -7.55
CA LEU A 174 13.81 22.03 -7.14
C LEU A 174 14.50 21.08 -8.11
N THR A 175 14.36 21.35 -9.40
CA THR A 175 14.90 20.47 -10.43
C THR A 175 16.38 20.69 -10.73
N SER A 176 16.91 21.87 -10.45
CA SER A 176 18.35 22.11 -10.57
C SER A 176 19.15 21.35 -9.51
N LEU A 177 18.52 21.02 -8.38
CA LEU A 177 19.18 20.38 -7.23
C LEU A 177 18.91 18.88 -7.12
N CYS A 178 17.95 18.34 -7.87
CA CYS A 178 17.49 16.96 -7.73
C CYS A 178 17.49 16.15 -9.04
N ASN A 179 17.75 14.86 -8.90
CA ASN A 179 17.72 13.86 -9.96
C ASN A 179 16.72 12.76 -9.57
N LEU A 180 16.43 11.82 -10.48
CA LEU A 180 15.45 10.77 -10.22
C LEU A 180 15.78 9.90 -9.00
N ARG A 181 17.06 9.82 -8.61
CA ARG A 181 17.47 9.14 -7.38
C ARG A 181 16.99 9.79 -6.08
N HIS A 182 16.58 11.06 -6.09
CA HIS A 182 16.18 11.75 -4.86
C HIS A 182 14.66 11.78 -4.64
N CYS A 183 13.86 11.23 -5.55
CA CYS A 183 12.39 11.41 -5.55
C CYS A 183 11.71 10.98 -4.25
N VAL A 184 12.11 9.85 -3.67
CA VAL A 184 11.51 9.37 -2.40
C VAL A 184 11.89 10.30 -1.24
N SER A 185 13.16 10.69 -1.14
CA SER A 185 13.62 11.62 -0.10
C SER A 185 13.02 13.02 -0.26
N LEU A 186 12.79 13.45 -1.51
CA LEU A 186 12.13 14.71 -1.82
C LEU A 186 10.66 14.70 -1.40
N TRP A 187 9.93 13.62 -1.65
CA TRP A 187 8.55 13.47 -1.17
C TRP A 187 8.48 13.54 0.37
N GLN A 188 9.40 12.86 1.06
CA GLN A 188 9.47 12.88 2.52
C GLN A 188 9.68 14.31 3.05
N LEU A 189 10.60 15.06 2.44
CA LEU A 189 10.83 16.46 2.79
C LEU A 189 9.60 17.34 2.54
N LEU A 190 9.05 17.29 1.33
CA LEU A 190 7.94 18.16 0.93
C LEU A 190 6.65 17.87 1.71
N SER A 191 6.40 16.60 2.02
CA SER A 191 5.25 16.21 2.85
C SER A 191 5.40 16.69 4.30
N SER A 192 6.61 16.64 4.86
CA SER A 192 6.92 17.23 6.18
C SER A 192 6.72 18.75 6.14
N LEU A 193 7.35 19.46 5.20
CA LEU A 193 7.23 20.92 5.05
C LEU A 193 5.78 21.38 4.88
N LYS A 194 4.96 20.62 4.16
CA LYS A 194 3.52 20.91 4.02
C LYS A 194 2.83 20.89 5.37
N SER A 195 3.13 19.88 6.18
CA SER A 195 2.54 19.68 7.50
C SER A 195 3.06 20.72 8.50
N GLU A 196 4.34 21.05 8.45
CA GLU A 196 4.95 22.13 9.24
C GLU A 196 4.33 23.49 8.92
N ASN A 197 4.12 23.81 7.62
CA ASN A 197 3.43 25.03 7.21
C ASN A 197 1.96 25.05 7.66
N MET A 198 1.26 23.92 7.62
CA MET A 198 -0.10 23.83 8.17
C MET A 198 -0.13 24.10 9.68
N LEU A 199 0.88 23.65 10.43
CA LEU A 199 1.00 23.95 11.85
C LEU A 199 1.22 25.43 12.09
N ARG A 200 2.10 26.09 11.32
CA ARG A 200 2.31 27.55 11.44
C ARG A 200 1.02 28.35 11.22
N LEU A 201 0.17 27.91 10.28
CA LEU A 201 -1.11 28.54 9.99
C LEU A 201 -2.19 28.28 11.08
N LYS A 202 -2.02 27.24 11.91
CA LYS A 202 -2.96 26.86 12.96
C LYS A 202 -2.31 27.07 14.33
N MET A 203 -2.64 28.17 15.03
CA MET A 203 -2.20 28.40 16.42
C MET A 203 -2.44 27.16 17.30
N VAL A 204 -1.35 26.59 17.84
CA VAL A 204 -1.40 25.40 18.69
C VAL A 204 -1.81 25.79 20.12
N GLY A 205 -2.78 25.08 20.69
CA GLY A 205 -3.35 25.32 22.03
C GLY A 205 -2.59 24.65 23.21
N VAL A 206 -3.17 24.76 24.40
CA VAL A 206 -2.60 24.53 25.75
C VAL A 206 -1.86 23.19 26.00
N ALA A 207 -2.19 22.10 25.30
CA ALA A 207 -1.50 20.80 25.44
C ALA A 207 0.01 20.84 25.07
N PHE A 208 0.43 21.92 24.44
CA PHE A 208 1.78 22.20 23.99
C PHE A 208 2.84 22.29 25.11
N ALA A 209 2.50 22.90 26.26
CA ALA A 209 3.49 23.19 27.30
C ALA A 209 4.07 21.94 27.98
N GLU A 210 3.26 20.89 28.15
CA GLU A 210 3.68 19.64 28.79
C GLU A 210 4.59 18.79 27.89
N PHE A 211 4.38 18.78 26.57
CA PHE A 211 5.26 18.02 25.67
C PHE A 211 6.57 18.77 25.37
N LEU A 212 6.54 20.10 25.36
CA LEU A 212 7.73 20.91 25.13
C LEU A 212 8.83 20.71 26.18
N TRP A 213 8.48 20.62 27.47
CA TRP A 213 9.50 20.45 28.52
C TRP A 213 10.20 19.10 28.42
N LEU A 214 9.48 18.05 28.04
CA LEU A 214 10.02 16.70 27.82
C LEU A 214 11.02 16.68 26.67
N LEU A 215 10.76 17.44 25.61
CA LEU A 215 11.55 17.42 24.37
C LEU A 215 12.70 18.44 24.36
N LYS A 216 12.76 19.39 25.31
CA LYS A 216 13.77 20.47 25.33
C LYS A 216 15.22 19.97 25.31
N GLY A 217 15.49 18.89 26.05
CA GLY A 217 16.82 18.25 26.08
C GLY A 217 17.22 17.55 24.78
N PHE A 218 16.21 17.06 24.04
CA PHE A 218 16.35 16.38 22.75
C PHE A 218 16.54 17.39 21.60
N VAL A 219 15.75 18.46 21.57
CA VAL A 219 15.73 19.43 20.46
C VAL A 219 17.02 20.26 20.37
N SER A 220 17.71 20.47 21.49
CA SER A 220 18.87 21.38 21.61
C SER A 220 20.21 20.89 21.03
N ARG A 221 20.32 19.67 20.46
CA ARG A 221 21.62 19.10 20.02
C ARG A 221 21.74 18.70 18.53
N GLY A 222 20.93 19.26 17.65
CA GLY A 222 21.38 19.48 16.26
C GLY A 222 21.27 18.32 15.26
N ASN A 223 20.48 17.26 15.51
CA ASN A 223 20.06 16.36 14.42
C ASN A 223 18.60 15.89 14.59
N VAL A 224 17.72 16.82 14.95
CA VAL A 224 16.28 16.57 15.10
C VAL A 224 15.62 16.39 13.73
N ASP A 225 16.24 16.89 12.67
CA ASP A 225 15.69 16.91 11.31
C ASP A 225 15.42 15.51 10.75
N GLN A 226 16.37 14.60 10.91
CA GLN A 226 16.20 13.22 10.46
C GLN A 226 15.07 12.53 11.23
N TRP A 227 15.04 12.70 12.56
CA TRP A 227 13.96 12.15 13.38
C TRP A 227 12.59 12.73 13.01
N LEU A 228 12.50 14.04 12.75
CA LEU A 228 11.27 14.70 12.31
C LEU A 228 10.76 14.13 10.99
N LEU A 229 11.65 13.97 10.00
CA LEU A 229 11.29 13.44 8.69
C LEU A 229 10.84 11.97 8.77
N GLU A 230 11.56 11.13 9.50
CA GLU A 230 11.21 9.70 9.62
C GLU A 230 9.93 9.50 10.44
N THR A 231 9.75 10.29 11.51
CA THR A 231 8.52 10.24 12.33
C THR A 231 7.31 10.72 11.54
N HIS A 232 7.47 11.79 10.75
CA HIS A 232 6.41 12.31 9.89
C HIS A 232 5.98 11.28 8.84
N GLU A 233 6.96 10.68 8.15
CA GLU A 233 6.73 9.61 7.18
C GLU A 233 6.01 8.42 7.82
N PHE A 234 6.48 7.96 8.98
CA PHE A 234 5.85 6.87 9.73
C PHE A 234 4.39 7.18 10.07
N VAL A 235 4.10 8.38 10.56
CA VAL A 235 2.73 8.81 10.86
C VAL A 235 1.85 8.76 9.61
N LEU A 236 2.34 9.24 8.46
CA LEU A 236 1.55 9.25 7.23
C LEU A 236 1.34 7.85 6.63
N LEU A 237 2.38 7.01 6.60
CA LEU A 237 2.35 5.74 5.88
C LEU A 237 1.86 4.57 6.72
N SER A 238 2.28 4.53 7.99
CA SER A 238 1.94 3.43 8.92
C SER A 238 0.67 3.73 9.69
N LEU A 239 0.56 4.94 10.28
CA LEU A 239 -0.59 5.30 11.12
C LEU A 239 -1.76 5.92 10.33
N GLY A 240 -1.52 6.44 9.12
CA GLY A 240 -2.54 7.01 8.23
C GLY A 240 -3.44 5.98 7.53
N ARG A 241 -3.30 4.68 7.85
CA ARG A 241 -4.09 3.59 7.26
C ARG A 241 -5.51 3.53 7.85
N LEU A 242 -6.43 2.86 7.15
CA LEU A 242 -7.82 2.70 7.61
C LEU A 242 -7.95 1.94 8.94
N ARG A 243 -6.96 1.13 9.33
CA ARG A 243 -6.90 0.36 10.60
C ARG A 243 -5.47 0.26 11.13
N PRO A 244 -4.91 1.34 11.70
CA PRO A 244 -3.52 1.32 12.17
C PRO A 244 -3.36 0.49 13.45
N THR A 245 -4.43 0.30 14.22
CA THR A 245 -4.45 -0.45 15.49
C THR A 245 -4.29 -1.96 15.35
N ASP A 246 -4.45 -2.48 14.13
CA ASP A 246 -4.26 -3.91 13.85
C ASP A 246 -2.75 -4.26 13.90
N ASP A 247 -1.91 -3.33 13.48
CA ASP A 247 -0.44 -3.49 13.40
C ASP A 247 0.31 -2.75 14.52
N TYR A 248 -0.28 -1.68 15.07
CA TYR A 248 0.36 -0.80 16.05
C TYR A 248 -0.48 -0.57 17.30
N ASN A 249 0.06 -0.88 18.47
CA ASN A 249 -0.61 -0.63 19.75
C ASN A 249 -0.36 0.82 20.23
N PRO A 250 -1.40 1.62 20.53
CA PRO A 250 -1.26 2.99 21.03
C PRO A 250 -0.46 3.13 22.34
N SER A 251 -0.34 2.05 23.12
CA SER A 251 0.42 2.02 24.38
C SER A 251 1.91 1.69 24.22
N TRP A 252 2.40 1.46 22.99
CA TRP A 252 3.82 1.24 22.75
C TRP A 252 4.65 2.51 22.89
N SER A 253 5.95 2.35 23.17
CA SER A 253 6.90 3.46 23.21
C SER A 253 7.08 4.07 21.82
N VAL A 254 7.01 5.41 21.72
CA VAL A 254 7.34 6.14 20.48
C VAL A 254 8.77 5.86 20.06
N LYS A 255 9.71 5.85 21.02
CA LYS A 255 11.13 5.65 20.75
C LYS A 255 11.38 4.31 20.07
N GLU A 256 10.97 3.23 20.73
CA GLU A 256 11.17 1.86 20.24
C GLU A 256 10.48 1.64 18.89
N THR A 257 9.25 2.16 18.73
CA THR A 257 8.48 1.99 17.50
C THR A 257 9.12 2.71 16.32
N VAL A 258 9.56 3.96 16.50
CA VAL A 258 10.20 4.75 15.44
C VAL A 258 11.60 4.22 15.12
N CYS A 259 12.39 3.81 16.13
CA CYS A 259 13.67 3.15 15.90
C CYS A 259 13.50 1.85 15.09
N ALA A 260 12.54 0.99 15.47
CA ALA A 260 12.24 -0.22 14.72
C ALA A 260 11.75 0.06 13.29
N TYR A 261 11.07 1.19 13.05
CA TYR A 261 10.70 1.63 11.70
C TYR A 261 11.94 2.04 10.88
N MET A 262 12.84 2.82 11.46
CA MET A 262 14.10 3.23 10.82
C MET A 262 14.99 2.02 10.49
N ASP A 263 15.09 1.06 11.41
CA ASP A 263 15.85 -0.19 11.19
C ASP A 263 15.30 -0.97 10.01
N ARG A 264 13.97 -1.11 9.90
CA ARG A 264 13.32 -1.77 8.75
C ARG A 264 13.52 -1.02 7.44
N LYS A 265 13.75 0.30 7.48
CA LYS A 265 14.04 1.15 6.33
C LYS A 265 15.54 1.18 5.99
N GLU A 266 16.38 0.55 6.82
CA GLU A 266 17.85 0.59 6.72
C GLU A 266 18.40 2.03 6.84
N VAL A 267 17.79 2.83 7.73
CA VAL A 267 18.20 4.20 8.05
C VAL A 267 18.84 4.22 9.43
N GLU A 268 20.01 4.84 9.55
CA GLU A 268 20.70 5.00 10.84
C GLU A 268 19.86 5.84 11.80
N VAL A 269 19.63 5.30 13.01
CA VAL A 269 18.94 6.02 14.09
C VAL A 269 19.86 7.13 14.61
N PRO A 270 19.40 8.40 14.67
CA PRO A 270 20.23 9.47 15.19
C PRO A 270 20.61 9.24 16.66
N SER A 271 21.88 9.38 17.02
CA SER A 271 22.37 9.19 18.40
C SER A 271 21.66 10.06 19.44
N CYS A 272 21.18 11.24 19.04
CA CYS A 272 20.38 12.10 19.92
C CYS A 272 19.05 11.46 20.36
N VAL A 273 18.49 10.55 19.55
CA VAL A 273 17.28 9.79 19.89
C VAL A 273 17.62 8.75 20.95
N GLU A 274 18.71 8.00 20.78
CA GLU A 274 19.16 6.99 21.73
C GLU A 274 19.49 7.59 23.10
N ASP A 275 20.23 8.69 23.12
CA ASP A 275 20.76 9.28 24.35
C ASP A 275 19.75 10.11 25.14
N LYS A 276 18.81 10.78 24.45
CA LYS A 276 18.05 11.90 25.05
C LYS A 276 16.54 11.86 24.78
N PHE A 277 16.05 10.98 23.93
CA PHE A 277 14.62 10.91 23.68
C PHE A 277 13.89 10.32 24.90
N PRO A 278 12.76 10.90 25.34
CA PRO A 278 12.02 10.40 26.49
C PRO A 278 11.45 8.99 26.29
N GLU A 279 11.68 8.09 27.26
CA GLU A 279 11.20 6.70 27.20
C GLU A 279 9.71 6.53 27.49
N ASN A 280 9.11 7.52 28.16
CA ASN A 280 7.72 7.45 28.66
C ASN A 280 6.67 7.89 27.64
N LEU A 281 7.06 8.31 26.44
CA LEU A 281 6.15 8.78 25.41
C LEU A 281 5.46 7.61 24.71
N LEU A 282 4.12 7.63 24.72
CA LEU A 282 3.29 6.59 24.13
C LEU A 282 2.95 6.90 22.67
N LEU A 283 2.73 5.85 21.87
CA LEU A 283 2.41 5.98 20.45
C LEU A 283 1.13 6.79 20.22
N SER A 284 0.17 6.74 21.14
CA SER A 284 -1.02 7.62 21.12
C SER A 284 -0.70 9.12 21.13
N GLN A 285 0.51 9.49 21.57
CA GLN A 285 0.99 10.87 21.70
C GLN A 285 1.96 11.28 20.57
N ILE A 286 2.24 10.39 19.61
CA ILE A 286 3.28 10.62 18.59
C ILE A 286 3.03 11.88 17.74
N VAL A 287 1.77 12.13 17.37
CA VAL A 287 1.39 13.29 16.56
C VAL A 287 1.64 14.60 17.33
N GLU A 288 1.25 14.66 18.60
CA GLU A 288 1.49 15.84 19.44
C GLU A 288 2.99 16.02 19.75
N THR A 289 3.72 14.92 19.94
CA THR A 289 5.18 14.92 20.12
C THR A 289 5.87 15.51 18.89
N TRP A 290 5.47 15.08 17.69
CA TRP A 290 6.02 15.61 16.43
C TRP A 290 5.74 17.10 16.27
N LYS A 291 4.50 17.54 16.50
CA LYS A 291 4.14 18.97 16.46
C LYS A 291 4.99 19.81 17.41
N CYS A 292 5.16 19.34 18.64
CA CYS A 292 5.96 20.05 19.65
C CYS A 292 7.43 20.12 19.26
N ALA A 293 8.00 19.05 18.70
CA ALA A 293 9.37 19.05 18.22
C ALA A 293 9.59 20.03 17.04
N VAL A 294 8.64 20.11 16.11
CA VAL A 294 8.65 21.09 15.00
C VAL A 294 8.64 22.52 15.54
N THR A 295 7.69 22.85 16.43
CA THR A 295 7.59 24.22 16.94
C THR A 295 8.80 24.59 17.79
N ALA A 296 9.29 23.69 18.64
CA ALA A 296 10.51 23.93 19.40
C ALA A 296 11.69 24.22 18.45
N LYS A 297 11.87 23.40 17.40
CA LYS A 297 12.92 23.66 16.38
C LYS A 297 12.79 25.05 15.75
N GLN A 298 11.57 25.50 15.46
CA GLN A 298 11.33 26.83 14.88
C GLN A 298 11.66 27.95 15.88
N ASP A 299 11.27 27.84 17.15
CA ASP A 299 11.57 28.82 18.19
C ASP A 299 13.10 28.99 18.36
N TRP A 300 13.84 27.88 18.39
CA TRP A 300 15.31 27.90 18.45
C TRP A 300 15.95 28.53 17.21
N MET A 301 15.34 28.40 16.02
CA MET A 301 15.83 29.04 14.79
C MET A 301 15.53 30.55 14.75
N MET A 302 14.59 31.05 15.55
CA MET A 302 14.23 32.47 15.65
C MET A 302 15.01 33.21 16.75
N GLU A 303 15.50 32.50 17.77
CA GLU A 303 16.29 33.04 18.88
C GLU A 303 17.82 33.13 18.61
N GLY A 304 18.31 32.60 17.49
CA GLY A 304 19.73 32.61 17.08
C GLY A 304 20.00 33.47 15.85
#